data_AF-A0A920KP82-F1
#
_entry.id   AF-A0A920KP82-F1
#
_cell.length_a   1.000
_cell.length_b   1.000
_cell.length_c   1.000
_cell.angle_alpha   90.00
_cell.angle_beta   90.00
_cell.angle_gamma   90.00
#
_symmetry.space_group_name_H-M   'P 1'
#
loop_
_entity.id
_entity.type
_entity.pdbx_description
1 polymer ?
#
loop_
_entity_poly.entity_id
_entity_poly.type
_entity_poly.pdbx_seq_one_letter_code
_entity_poly.pdbx_strand_id
1 'polypeptide(L)' 'MVGGMASIAGSVMAGYVALGVPLEYLLAASFMAAPGGLLMAKLIEPEVDQPAEPPKAKTGD' A
#
# COMPACT_ATOMS: atom_id res chain seq x y z
N MET A 1 -8.06 -4.45 -0.05
CA MET A 1 -7.40 -5.78 -0.03
C MET A 1 -6.05 -5.76 -0.77
N VAL A 2 -6.02 -5.46 -2.08
CA VAL A 2 -4.79 -5.58 -2.92
C VAL A 2 -3.59 -4.78 -2.39
N GLY A 3 -3.77 -3.52 -1.98
CA GLY A 3 -2.64 -2.71 -1.48
C GLY A 3 -1.94 -3.29 -0.24
N GLY A 4 -2.68 -3.97 0.65
CA GLY A 4 -2.09 -4.63 1.82
C GLY A 4 -1.32 -5.91 1.44
N MET A 5 -1.73 -6.60 0.38
CA MET A 5 -1.04 -7.81 -0.11
C MET A 5 0.17 -7.47 -1.00
N ALA A 6 0.15 -6.31 -1.66
CA ALA A 6 1.25 -5.83 -2.48
C ALA A 6 2.43 -5.28 -1.64
N SER A 7 2.21 -5.01 -0.35
CA SER A 7 3.20 -4.40 0.54
C SER A 7 3.55 -5.33 1.72
N ILE A 8 4.54 -4.93 2.52
CA ILE A 8 4.93 -5.60 3.75
C ILE A 8 4.86 -4.64 4.94
N ALA A 9 4.63 -5.17 6.14
CA ALA A 9 4.69 -4.38 7.36
C ALA A 9 6.15 -4.06 7.74
N GLY A 10 6.39 -2.88 8.32
CA GLY A 10 7.71 -2.46 8.78
C GLY A 10 8.35 -3.40 9.81
N SER A 11 7.55 -4.08 10.63
CA SER A 11 8.03 -5.11 11.56
C SER A 11 8.70 -6.29 10.84
N VAL A 12 8.11 -6.75 9.72
CA VAL A 12 8.64 -7.86 8.91
C VAL A 12 9.83 -7.38 8.06
N MET A 13 9.80 -6.13 7.60
CA MET A 13 10.93 -5.49 6.92
C MET A 13 12.21 -5.54 7.77
N ALA A 14 12.14 -5.20 9.06
CA ALA A 14 13.29 -5.31 9.97
C ALA A 14 13.82 -6.75 10.06
N GLY A 15 12.93 -7.74 10.01
CA GLY A 15 13.30 -9.15 9.92
C GLY A 15 14.09 -9.47 8.64
N TYR A 16 13.66 -8.96 7.48
CA TYR A 16 14.39 -9.16 6.22
C TYR A 16 15.76 -8.46 6.21
N VAL A 17 15.87 -7.30 6.83
CA VAL A 17 17.17 -6.63 7.03
C VAL A 17 18.09 -7.49 7.89
N ALA A 18 17.58 -8.10 8.97
CA ALA A 18 18.37 -9.02 9.81
C ALA A 18 18.84 -10.28 9.06
N LEU A 19 18.14 -10.69 7.99
CA LEU A 19 18.55 -11.76 7.08
C LEU A 19 19.56 -11.30 6.01
N GLY A 20 19.96 -10.02 6.01
CA GLY A 20 20.96 -9.46 5.11
C GLY A 20 20.40 -8.79 3.84
N VAL A 21 19.08 -8.59 3.74
CA VAL A 21 18.49 -7.87 2.59
C VAL A 21 18.76 -6.37 2.70
N PRO A 22 19.23 -5.69 1.63
CA PRO A 22 19.49 -4.25 1.67
C PRO A 22 18.24 -3.44 1.99
N LEU A 23 18.34 -2.53 2.97
CA LEU A 23 17.23 -1.70 3.43
C LEU A 23 16.71 -0.76 2.34
N GLU A 24 17.60 -0.13 1.57
CA GLU A 24 17.23 0.74 0.45
C GLU A 24 16.26 0.05 -0.54
N TYR A 25 16.46 -1.24 -0.82
CA TYR A 25 15.58 -1.99 -1.73
C TYR A 25 14.21 -2.25 -1.11
N LEU A 26 14.16 -2.61 0.18
CA LEU A 26 12.90 -2.85 0.88
C LEU A 26 12.08 -1.56 1.04
N LEU A 27 12.73 -0.44 1.30
CA LEU A 27 12.10 0.88 1.35
C LEU A 27 11.54 1.28 -0.01
N ALA A 28 12.38 1.23 -1.06
CA ALA A 28 11.95 1.56 -2.41
C ALA A 28 10.77 0.69 -2.85
N ALA A 29 10.85 -0.63 -2.67
CA ALA A 29 9.78 -1.56 -3.00
C ALA A 29 8.48 -1.25 -2.23
N SER A 30 8.57 -0.91 -0.95
CA SER A 30 7.40 -0.60 -0.11
C SER A 30 6.67 0.66 -0.58
N PHE A 31 7.39 1.68 -1.03
CA PHE A 31 6.76 2.87 -1.62
C PHE A 31 6.19 2.61 -3.02
N MET A 32 6.87 1.79 -3.84
CA MET A 32 6.37 1.38 -5.16
C MET A 32 5.12 0.48 -5.07
N ALA A 33 4.94 -0.24 -3.96
CA ALA A 33 3.79 -1.12 -3.75
C ALA A 33 2.45 -0.36 -3.69
N ALA A 34 2.42 0.90 -3.26
CA ALA A 34 1.19 1.69 -3.24
C ALA A 34 0.64 1.97 -4.65
N PRO A 35 1.39 2.61 -5.58
CA PRO A 35 0.93 2.80 -6.95
C PRO A 35 0.82 1.47 -7.71
N GLY A 36 1.74 0.52 -7.52
CA GLY A 36 1.70 -0.79 -8.17
C GLY A 36 0.47 -1.60 -7.76
N GLY A 37 0.13 -1.61 -6.47
CA GLY A 37 -1.06 -2.27 -5.95
C GLY A 37 -2.35 -1.65 -6.47
N LEU A 38 -2.42 -0.31 -6.59
CA LEU A 38 -3.58 0.37 -7.17
C LEU A 38 -3.73 0.08 -8.67
N LEU A 39 -2.62 0.12 -9.41
CA LEU A 39 -2.58 -0.23 -10.83
C LEU A 39 -3.13 -1.64 -11.04
N MET A 40 -2.58 -2.62 -10.33
CA MET A 40 -3.03 -4.01 -10.46
C MET A 40 -4.49 -4.19 -10.03
N ALA A 41 -4.91 -3.51 -8.95
CA ALA A 41 -6.29 -3.58 -8.50
C ALA A 41 -7.26 -3.08 -9.57
N LYS A 42 -6.99 -1.93 -10.18
CA LYS A 42 -7.89 -1.31 -11.17
C LYS A 42 -7.76 -1.87 -12.58
N LEU A 43 -6.68 -2.59 -12.89
CA LEU A 43 -6.57 -3.40 -14.10
C LEU A 43 -7.44 -4.66 -14.01
N ILE A 44 -7.47 -5.32 -12.84
CA ILE A 44 -8.24 -6.56 -12.65
C ILE A 44 -9.72 -6.26 -12.41
N GLU A 45 -10.02 -5.28 -11.54
CA GLU A 45 -11.37 -4.88 -11.18
C GLU A 45 -11.50 -3.34 -11.28
N PRO A 46 -11.85 -2.82 -12.48
CA PRO A 46 -12.08 -1.39 -12.68
C PRO A 46 -13.26 -0.87 -11.84
N GLU A 47 -13.21 0.41 -11.44
CA GLU A 47 -14.40 1.03 -10.87
C GLU A 47 -15.41 1.34 -11.99
N VAL A 48 -16.66 0.93 -11.82
CA VAL A 48 -17.75 1.24 -12.77
C VAL A 48 -18.82 2.16 -12.17
N ASP A 49 -18.85 2.30 -10.86
CA ASP A 49 -19.83 3.10 -10.11
C ASP A 49 -19.20 4.36 -9.51
N GLN A 50 -20.02 5.22 -8.91
CA GLN A 50 -19.52 6.39 -8.18
C GLN A 50 -18.97 5.97 -6.81
N PRO A 51 -17.70 6.30 -6.48
CA PRO A 51 -17.16 6.05 -5.16
C PRO A 51 -17.93 6.81 -4.09
N ALA A 52 -18.15 6.17 -2.93
CA ALA A 52 -18.75 6.83 -1.79
C ALA A 52 -17.91 8.05 -1.34
N GLU A 53 -18.58 9.15 -0.99
CA GLU A 53 -17.89 10.31 -0.44
C GLU A 53 -17.21 9.95 0.89
N PRO A 54 -15.96 10.40 1.10
CA PRO A 54 -15.33 10.22 2.40
C PRO A 54 -16.13 11.00 3.46
N PRO A 55 -16.29 10.45 4.68
CA PRO A 55 -16.99 11.13 5.74
C PRO A 55 -16.32 12.49 6.01
N LYS A 56 -17.11 13.57 6.09
CA LYS A 56 -16.59 14.89 6.46
C LYS A 56 -15.84 14.76 7.78
N ALA A 57 -14.57 15.14 7.78
CA ALA A 57 -13.80 15.24 9.01
C ALA A 57 -14.60 16.10 9.98
N LYS A 58 -14.79 15.62 11.21
CA LYS A 58 -15.39 16.42 12.28
C LYS A 58 -14.42 17.58 12.54
N THR A 59 -14.65 18.71 11.89
CA THR A 59 -14.11 20.00 12.32
C THR A 59 -14.64 20.19 13.74
N GLY A 60 -13.75 20.07 14.72
CA GLY A 60 -14.10 20.31 16.12
C GLY A 60 -14.48 21.78 16.29
N ASP A 61 -15.72 21.99 16.69
CA ASP A 61 -16.04 23.03 17.67
C ASP A 61 -15.71 22.49 19.08
#